data_AF-A0A2J5PF30-F1
#
_entry.id   AF-A0A2J5PF30-F1
#
_cell.length_a   1.000
_cell.length_b   1.000
_cell.length_c   1.000
_cell.angle_alpha   90.00
_cell.angle_beta   90.00
_cell.angle_gamma   90.00
#
_symmetry.space_group_name_H-M   'P 1'
#
loop_
_entity.id
_entity.type
_entity.pdbx_description
1 polymer ?
#
loop_
_entity_poly.entity_id
_entity_poly.type
_entity_poly.pdbx_seq_one_letter_code
_entity_poly.pdbx_strand_id
1 'polypeptide(L)'
;RYAALQQSELFRGIRYSEDHQQIKEWAPLVMEGRDPQQKVAATRSEVGTDVNYGEITRQLIAGLQSHDNFSLQLGTVVRRFKRNADKSWSVTLADANNRHQKRVIRAKFIFIGAGGAALTLLQETGIPQAKEYAGFPVGGQFLVCENPEVVTHHLAKVYGQAEVGAPPMSVPHIDTRIIDGKRVVLFGPFATFSTRFLKNGSLWDLLASTNTSNIMPMLNVGLDNFDLVKYLISQVLQKDKDRHAALCEYYPEARKEDWRLWQAGQRVQIIKRDAKKGGVLRLGTEVVSDDEGTVAALLGASPGASTAAPIMLQLMEKVFKEKINSAEWQAKLKAIIPSYGTRLDGNAAEIEKALAWTSEVLELRYEPLTEADNVPQATLKPLPEGKPIADIAL
;
A
#
# COMPACT_ATOMS: atom_id res chain seq x y z
N ARG A 1 -10.49 3.87 -20.71
CA ARG A 1 -10.55 3.72 -19.23
C ARG A 1 -11.98 3.90 -18.72
N TYR A 2 -12.60 5.08 -18.89
CA TYR A 2 -13.98 5.36 -18.44
C TYR A 2 -14.99 4.26 -18.84
N ALA A 3 -15.10 3.94 -20.14
CA ALA A 3 -16.04 2.94 -20.63
C ALA A 3 -15.87 1.55 -20.01
N ALA A 4 -14.65 1.19 -19.58
CA ALA A 4 -14.37 -0.08 -18.92
C ALA A 4 -14.76 -0.03 -17.43
N LEU A 5 -14.48 1.08 -16.74
CA LEU A 5 -14.83 1.26 -15.33
C LEU A 5 -16.35 1.36 -15.14
N GLN A 6 -17.06 2.02 -16.05
CA GLN A 6 -18.53 2.13 -16.04
C GLN A 6 -19.25 0.78 -16.13
N GLN A 7 -18.57 -0.31 -16.51
CA GLN A 7 -19.14 -1.67 -16.46
C GLN A 7 -19.22 -2.24 -15.03
N SER A 8 -18.59 -1.57 -14.05
CA SER A 8 -18.59 -2.01 -12.66
C SER A 8 -19.46 -1.09 -11.81
N GLU A 9 -20.34 -1.72 -11.04
CA GLU A 9 -21.21 -1.11 -10.03
C GLU A 9 -20.46 -0.19 -9.05
N LEU A 10 -19.19 -0.48 -8.77
CA LEU A 10 -18.35 0.31 -7.87
C LEU A 10 -17.93 1.67 -8.46
N PHE A 11 -18.07 1.88 -9.77
CA PHE A 11 -17.60 3.06 -10.48
C PHE A 11 -18.70 3.82 -11.22
N ARG A 12 -19.99 3.51 -10.99
CA ARG A 12 -21.13 4.18 -11.66
C ARG A 12 -21.09 5.70 -11.57
N GLY A 13 -20.67 6.24 -10.43
CA GLY A 13 -20.59 7.70 -10.20
C GLY A 13 -19.32 8.37 -10.70
N ILE A 14 -18.46 7.67 -11.46
CA ILE A 14 -17.27 8.30 -12.03
C ILE A 14 -17.68 9.28 -13.14
N ARG A 15 -17.13 10.48 -13.10
CA ARG A 15 -17.31 11.54 -14.10
C ARG A 15 -16.25 11.50 -15.17
N TYR A 16 -16.54 12.05 -16.34
CA TYR A 16 -15.61 12.20 -17.46
C TYR A 16 -15.64 13.60 -18.04
N SER A 17 -14.47 14.13 -18.42
CA SER A 17 -14.38 15.36 -19.19
C SER A 17 -13.15 15.39 -20.10
N GLU A 18 -13.30 16.03 -21.25
CA GLU A 18 -12.22 16.50 -22.14
C GLU A 18 -12.16 18.05 -22.16
N ASP A 19 -13.07 18.72 -21.45
CA ASP A 19 -13.14 20.17 -21.39
C ASP A 19 -12.09 20.73 -20.43
N HIS A 20 -11.26 21.65 -20.92
CA HIS A 20 -10.15 22.21 -20.15
C HIS A 20 -10.61 22.95 -18.90
N GLN A 21 -11.71 23.70 -18.97
CA GLN A 21 -12.21 24.47 -17.83
C GLN A 21 -12.78 23.54 -16.76
N GLN A 22 -13.55 22.54 -17.16
CA GLN A 22 -14.11 21.57 -16.23
C GLN A 22 -13.00 20.76 -15.53
N ILE A 23 -11.96 20.33 -16.25
CA ILE A 23 -10.82 19.64 -15.63
C ILE A 23 -10.03 20.59 -14.72
N LYS A 24 -9.92 21.88 -15.08
CA LYS A 24 -9.28 22.89 -14.25
C LYS A 24 -10.00 23.09 -12.92
N GLU A 25 -11.33 23.09 -12.92
CA GLU A 25 -12.12 23.11 -11.67
C GLU A 25 -11.84 21.89 -10.79
N TRP A 26 -11.54 20.73 -11.39
CA TRP A 26 -11.26 19.49 -10.66
C TRP A 26 -9.83 19.44 -10.12
N ALA A 27 -8.87 19.92 -10.91
CA ALA A 27 -7.44 19.77 -10.66
C ALA A 27 -6.66 21.00 -11.16
N PRO A 28 -6.76 22.15 -10.47
CA PRO A 28 -6.25 23.42 -10.97
C PRO A 28 -4.74 23.41 -11.20
N LEU A 29 -3.95 22.90 -10.25
CA LEU A 29 -2.49 22.75 -10.44
C LEU A 29 -2.13 21.95 -11.69
N VAL A 30 -2.99 21.02 -12.13
CA VAL A 30 -2.68 20.20 -13.30
C VAL A 30 -2.96 20.90 -14.62
N MET A 31 -3.87 21.86 -14.61
CA MET A 31 -4.38 22.54 -15.81
C MET A 31 -3.89 23.98 -15.97
N GLU A 32 -3.50 24.65 -14.89
CA GLU A 32 -2.96 26.01 -14.94
C GLU A 32 -1.60 26.05 -15.63
N GLY A 33 -1.43 27.00 -16.55
CA GLY A 33 -0.27 27.09 -17.42
C GLY A 33 -0.19 26.02 -18.53
N ARG A 34 -1.16 25.10 -18.64
CA ARG A 34 -1.18 24.08 -19.69
C ARG A 34 -1.63 24.67 -21.03
N ASP A 35 -1.05 24.18 -22.12
CA ASP A 35 -1.41 24.58 -23.48
C ASP A 35 -2.89 24.24 -23.77
N PRO A 36 -3.76 25.23 -24.10
CA PRO A 36 -5.16 24.99 -24.45
C PRO A 36 -5.36 24.07 -25.67
N GLN A 37 -4.35 23.93 -26.54
CA GLN A 37 -4.40 23.02 -27.69
C GLN A 37 -4.01 21.57 -27.33
N GLN A 38 -3.45 21.34 -26.14
CA GLN A 38 -3.11 20.00 -25.68
C GLN A 38 -4.39 19.19 -25.47
N LYS A 39 -4.44 17.97 -26.05
CA LYS A 39 -5.52 17.03 -25.75
C LYS A 39 -5.39 16.53 -24.32
N VAL A 40 -6.47 16.68 -23.55
CA VAL A 40 -6.58 16.23 -22.17
C VAL A 40 -7.87 15.46 -22.00
N ALA A 41 -7.86 14.50 -21.07
CA ALA A 41 -9.05 13.80 -20.64
C ALA A 41 -8.87 13.40 -19.17
N ALA A 42 -9.91 13.56 -18.37
CA ALA A 42 -9.89 13.18 -16.96
C ALA A 42 -11.13 12.38 -16.58
N THR A 43 -10.94 11.47 -15.64
CA THR A 43 -12.03 10.84 -14.90
C THR A 43 -11.99 11.28 -13.45
N ARG A 44 -13.12 11.66 -12.86
CA ARG A 44 -13.21 12.14 -11.47
C ARG A 44 -14.14 11.26 -10.64
N SER A 45 -13.76 11.01 -9.40
CA SER A 45 -14.61 10.36 -8.40
C SER A 45 -14.54 11.15 -7.11
N GLU A 46 -15.69 11.42 -6.50
CA GLU A 46 -15.80 12.20 -5.26
C GLU A 46 -15.96 11.34 -4.00
N VAL A 47 -16.20 10.05 -4.16
CA VAL A 47 -16.41 9.12 -3.03
C VAL A 47 -15.11 8.80 -2.26
N GLY A 48 -13.96 9.25 -2.76
CA GLY A 48 -12.67 9.03 -2.11
C GLY A 48 -12.39 10.05 -1.02
N THR A 49 -11.92 9.58 0.13
CA THR A 49 -11.42 10.43 1.23
C THR A 49 -9.93 10.19 1.50
N ASP A 50 -9.22 11.19 2.00
CA ASP A 50 -7.85 11.05 2.46
C ASP A 50 -7.81 10.49 3.88
N VAL A 51 -6.81 9.66 4.16
CA VAL A 51 -6.67 9.02 5.47
C VAL A 51 -5.27 9.30 6.02
N ASN A 52 -5.22 9.93 7.19
CA ASN A 52 -3.98 10.05 7.95
C ASN A 52 -3.74 8.76 8.77
N TYR A 53 -2.98 7.83 8.20
CA TYR A 53 -2.64 6.57 8.87
C TYR A 53 -1.82 6.75 10.14
N GLY A 54 -1.03 7.81 10.24
CA GLY A 54 -0.29 8.12 11.47
C GLY A 54 -1.26 8.37 12.62
N GLU A 55 -2.30 9.16 12.35
CA GLU A 55 -3.35 9.46 13.31
C GLU A 55 -4.25 8.25 13.62
N ILE A 56 -4.73 7.53 12.59
CA ILE A 56 -5.52 6.31 12.80
C ILE A 56 -4.74 5.30 13.66
N THR A 57 -3.45 5.12 13.41
CA THR A 57 -2.62 4.20 14.22
C THR A 57 -2.59 4.63 15.69
N ARG A 58 -2.43 5.94 15.98
CA ARG A 58 -2.45 6.44 17.36
C ARG A 58 -3.80 6.22 18.03
N GLN A 59 -4.90 6.51 17.34
CA GLN A 59 -6.24 6.33 17.88
C GLN A 59 -6.56 4.85 18.14
N LEU A 60 -6.24 3.96 17.21
CA LEU A 60 -6.41 2.51 17.40
C LEU A 60 -5.61 1.99 18.59
N ILE A 61 -4.34 2.41 18.73
CA ILE A 61 -3.51 2.02 19.87
C ILE A 61 -4.03 2.62 21.17
N ALA A 62 -4.46 3.88 21.19
CA ALA A 62 -5.04 4.52 22.37
C ALA A 62 -6.31 3.80 22.83
N GLY A 63 -7.19 3.41 21.90
CA GLY A 63 -8.36 2.58 22.19
C GLY A 63 -7.98 1.20 22.73
N LEU A 64 -6.94 0.56 22.21
CA LEU A 64 -6.44 -0.71 22.77
C LEU A 64 -5.88 -0.52 24.19
N GLN A 65 -5.19 0.59 24.46
CA GLN A 65 -4.63 0.91 25.78
C GLN A 65 -5.69 1.17 26.86
N SER A 66 -6.95 1.41 26.51
CA SER A 66 -8.03 1.51 27.50
C SER A 66 -8.48 0.14 28.04
N HIS A 67 -7.91 -0.97 27.56
CA HIS A 67 -8.24 -2.32 28.02
C HIS A 67 -7.08 -2.94 28.82
N ASP A 68 -7.39 -3.52 29.98
CA ASP A 68 -6.40 -4.13 30.90
C ASP A 68 -5.65 -5.34 30.30
N ASN A 69 -6.19 -5.94 29.24
CA ASN A 69 -5.60 -7.09 28.55
C ASN A 69 -4.67 -6.71 27.39
N PHE A 70 -4.35 -5.42 27.23
CA PHE A 70 -3.42 -4.92 26.23
C PHE A 70 -2.19 -4.29 26.88
N SER A 71 -1.02 -4.53 26.28
CA SER A 71 0.22 -3.87 26.71
C SER A 71 1.02 -3.40 25.49
N LEU A 72 1.51 -2.17 25.56
CA LEU A 72 2.34 -1.56 24.52
C LEU A 72 3.78 -1.41 25.03
N GLN A 73 4.74 -1.92 24.27
CA GLN A 73 6.16 -1.77 24.57
C GLN A 73 6.87 -1.10 23.39
N LEU A 74 7.12 0.20 23.51
CA LEU A 74 7.91 0.97 22.56
C LEU A 74 9.41 0.88 22.92
N GLY A 75 10.28 1.29 22.00
CA GLY A 75 11.74 1.20 22.20
C GLY A 75 12.24 -0.24 22.42
N THR A 76 11.45 -1.24 22.01
CA THR A 76 11.74 -2.66 22.23
C THR A 76 11.89 -3.36 20.89
N VAL A 77 12.99 -4.09 20.70
CA VAL A 77 13.33 -4.77 19.46
C VAL A 77 13.28 -6.28 19.66
N VAL A 78 12.51 -6.99 18.83
CA VAL A 78 12.51 -8.45 18.79
C VAL A 78 13.81 -8.94 18.15
N ARG A 79 14.48 -9.89 18.81
CA ARG A 79 15.81 -10.39 18.40
C ARG A 79 15.82 -11.86 18.01
N ARG A 80 14.96 -12.67 18.62
CA ARG A 80 14.96 -14.12 18.38
C ARG A 80 13.62 -14.72 18.72
N PHE A 81 13.22 -15.70 17.94
CA PHE A 81 12.14 -16.61 18.25
C PHE A 81 12.70 -18.00 18.58
N LYS A 82 12.10 -18.67 19.55
CA LYS A 82 12.36 -20.08 19.85
C LYS A 82 11.04 -20.78 20.11
N ARG A 83 10.71 -21.77 19.29
CA ARG A 83 9.55 -22.64 19.53
C ARG A 83 9.83 -23.53 20.74
N ASN A 84 8.87 -23.60 21.66
CA ASN A 84 8.90 -24.41 22.87
C ASN A 84 8.26 -25.79 22.60
N ALA A 85 8.48 -26.76 23.48
CA ALA A 85 7.93 -28.11 23.35
C ALA A 85 6.38 -28.15 23.40
N ASP A 86 5.77 -27.22 24.12
CA ASP A 86 4.32 -27.01 24.20
C ASP A 86 3.74 -26.23 23.00
N LYS A 87 4.54 -26.04 21.94
CA LYS A 87 4.25 -25.25 20.73
C LYS A 87 4.08 -23.74 20.95
N SER A 88 4.21 -23.25 22.19
CA SER A 88 4.32 -21.81 22.46
C SER A 88 5.68 -21.27 21.98
N TRP A 89 5.85 -19.96 22.05
CA TRP A 89 7.06 -19.28 21.62
C TRP A 89 7.73 -18.56 22.78
N SER A 90 9.04 -18.70 22.87
CA SER A 90 9.91 -17.81 23.64
C SER A 90 10.44 -16.72 22.72
N VAL A 91 10.17 -15.46 23.04
CA VAL A 91 10.56 -14.29 22.25
C VAL A 91 11.60 -13.50 23.01
N THR A 92 12.81 -13.39 22.46
CA THR A 92 13.87 -12.57 23.03
C THR A 92 13.73 -11.13 22.55
N LEU A 93 13.61 -10.22 23.51
CA LEU A 93 13.51 -8.78 23.32
C LEU A 93 14.79 -8.10 23.77
N ALA A 94 15.12 -6.96 23.17
CA ALA A 94 16.18 -6.07 23.63
C ALA A 94 15.72 -4.61 23.58
N ASP A 95 16.28 -3.77 24.45
CA ASP A 95 16.07 -2.33 24.37
C ASP A 95 16.70 -1.77 23.07
N ALA A 96 16.01 -0.83 22.43
CA ALA A 96 16.47 -0.20 21.19
C ALA A 96 17.77 0.59 21.39
N ASN A 97 17.94 1.19 22.57
CA ASN A 97 19.11 1.96 22.98
C ASN A 97 20.18 1.09 23.66
N ASN A 98 19.82 -0.11 24.14
CA ASN A 98 20.77 -1.05 24.74
C ASN A 98 20.53 -2.51 24.31
N ARG A 99 21.27 -2.95 23.30
CA ARG A 99 21.18 -4.32 22.75
C ARG A 99 21.63 -5.43 23.71
N HIS A 100 22.36 -5.09 24.77
CA HIS A 100 22.83 -6.05 25.77
C HIS A 100 21.77 -6.36 26.82
N GLN A 101 20.84 -5.44 27.07
CA GLN A 101 19.74 -5.65 27.98
C GLN A 101 18.65 -6.50 27.30
N LYS A 102 18.72 -7.81 27.52
CA LYS A 102 17.80 -8.79 26.95
C LYS A 102 16.81 -9.29 27.97
N ARG A 103 15.57 -9.50 27.54
CA ARG A 103 14.55 -10.24 28.31
C ARG A 103 13.81 -11.21 27.40
N VAL A 104 13.17 -12.22 27.98
CA VAL A 104 12.40 -13.22 27.25
C VAL A 104 10.95 -13.16 27.72
N ILE A 105 10.02 -13.14 26.77
CA ILE A 105 8.58 -13.30 27.04
C ILE A 105 8.09 -14.60 26.39
N ARG A 106 6.96 -15.11 26.87
CA ARG A 106 6.29 -16.27 26.27
C ARG A 106 5.00 -15.83 25.57
N ALA A 107 4.75 -16.37 24.38
CA ALA A 107 3.56 -16.10 23.60
C ALA A 107 2.97 -17.41 23.05
N LYS A 108 1.64 -17.55 23.07
CA LYS A 108 0.97 -18.69 22.42
C LYS A 108 0.84 -18.50 20.91
N PHE A 109 0.70 -17.25 20.49
CA PHE A 109 0.59 -16.84 19.10
C PHE A 109 1.47 -15.61 18.85
N ILE A 110 2.07 -15.53 17.66
CA ILE A 110 2.86 -14.38 17.21
C ILE A 110 2.29 -13.85 15.90
N PHE A 111 2.00 -12.55 15.86
CA PHE A 111 1.73 -11.84 14.62
C PHE A 111 2.89 -10.89 14.28
N ILE A 112 3.46 -11.05 13.09
CA ILE A 112 4.59 -10.26 12.57
C ILE A 112 4.06 -9.24 11.55
N GLY A 113 3.69 -8.06 12.04
CA GLY A 113 3.31 -6.89 11.24
C GLY A 113 4.42 -5.84 11.13
N ALA A 114 5.68 -6.27 10.96
CA ALA A 114 6.86 -5.42 11.16
C ALA A 114 7.29 -4.60 9.92
N GLY A 115 6.36 -4.30 9.01
CA GLY A 115 6.65 -3.63 7.74
C GLY A 115 7.77 -4.35 6.98
N GLY A 116 8.79 -3.61 6.52
CA GLY A 116 9.89 -4.23 5.81
C GLY A 116 10.67 -5.27 6.61
N ALA A 117 10.73 -5.20 7.94
CA ALA A 117 11.40 -6.22 8.77
C ALA A 117 10.61 -7.52 8.92
N ALA A 118 9.41 -7.64 8.35
CA ALA A 118 8.59 -8.84 8.49
C ALA A 118 9.26 -10.08 7.90
N LEU A 119 9.97 -9.96 6.77
CA LEU A 119 10.67 -11.09 6.14
C LEU A 119 11.79 -11.63 7.03
N THR A 120 12.63 -10.76 7.58
CA THR A 120 13.75 -11.18 8.43
C THR A 120 13.26 -11.79 9.73
N LEU A 121 12.24 -11.20 10.36
CA LEU A 121 11.61 -11.78 11.55
C LEU A 121 10.92 -13.11 11.26
N LEU A 122 10.30 -13.27 10.09
CA LEU A 122 9.74 -14.55 9.67
C LEU A 122 10.84 -15.61 9.49
N GLN A 123 11.96 -15.27 8.86
CA GLN A 123 13.10 -16.19 8.72
C GLN A 123 13.67 -16.61 10.09
N GLU A 124 13.72 -15.69 11.06
CA GLU A 124 14.13 -15.97 12.45
C GLU A 124 13.21 -16.96 13.18
N THR A 125 11.98 -17.17 12.72
CA THR A 125 11.08 -18.20 13.30
C THR A 125 11.54 -19.63 12.97
N GLY A 126 12.28 -19.80 11.87
CA GLY A 126 12.74 -21.10 11.39
C GLY A 126 11.64 -22.00 10.79
N ILE A 127 10.41 -21.50 10.60
CA ILE A 127 9.33 -22.31 9.99
C ILE A 127 9.66 -22.64 8.53
N PRO A 128 9.28 -23.81 8.01
CA PRO A 128 9.58 -24.21 6.63
C PRO A 128 9.06 -23.21 5.58
N GLN A 129 7.89 -22.63 5.81
CA GLN A 129 7.22 -21.69 4.92
C GLN A 129 8.04 -20.41 4.68
N ALA A 130 8.91 -20.03 5.62
CA ALA A 130 9.78 -18.87 5.48
C ALA A 130 10.82 -19.03 4.34
N LYS A 131 11.20 -20.28 4.02
CA LYS A 131 12.19 -20.60 2.98
C LYS A 131 11.67 -20.36 1.56
N GLU A 132 10.35 -20.24 1.41
CA GLU A 132 9.71 -19.97 0.13
C GLU A 132 9.75 -18.49 -0.25
N TYR A 133 10.28 -17.62 0.62
CA TYR A 133 10.26 -16.18 0.43
C TYR A 133 11.66 -15.55 0.45
N ALA A 134 11.86 -14.66 -0.52
CA ALA A 134 12.91 -13.66 -0.55
C ALA A 134 12.27 -12.28 -0.65
N GLY A 135 13.09 -11.24 -0.57
CA GLY A 135 12.64 -9.91 -0.91
C GLY A 135 13.79 -8.92 -1.01
N PHE A 136 13.53 -7.81 -1.67
CA PHE A 136 14.45 -6.69 -1.73
C PHE A 136 13.71 -5.41 -1.38
N PRO A 137 14.36 -4.47 -0.68
CA PRO A 137 13.73 -3.23 -0.29
C PRO A 137 13.71 -2.24 -1.46
N VAL A 138 12.61 -1.52 -1.57
CA VAL A 138 12.37 -0.43 -2.52
C VAL A 138 11.86 0.75 -1.70
N GLY A 139 12.57 1.87 -1.79
CA GLY A 139 12.18 3.10 -1.10
C GLY A 139 11.41 4.03 -2.03
N GLY A 140 10.59 4.90 -1.45
CA GLY A 140 9.97 6.01 -2.17
C GLY A 140 10.50 7.36 -1.72
N GLN A 141 10.53 8.32 -2.63
CA GLN A 141 10.70 9.74 -2.35
C GLN A 141 9.54 10.53 -2.93
N PHE A 142 9.22 11.66 -2.30
CA PHE A 142 8.21 12.60 -2.79
C PHE A 142 8.78 14.00 -2.75
N LEU A 143 8.43 14.82 -3.74
CA LEU A 143 8.51 16.27 -3.60
C LEU A 143 7.32 16.72 -2.75
N VAL A 144 7.57 17.57 -1.76
CA VAL A 144 6.57 18.07 -0.83
C VAL A 144 6.53 19.59 -0.93
N CYS A 145 5.34 20.13 -1.14
CA CYS A 145 5.05 21.55 -1.10
C CYS A 145 4.14 21.87 0.10
N GLU A 146 4.49 22.91 0.82
CA GLU A 146 3.76 23.45 1.97
C GLU A 146 3.45 24.95 1.78
N ASN A 147 3.78 25.52 0.61
CA ASN A 147 3.49 26.93 0.30
C ASN A 147 1.96 27.13 0.26
N PRO A 148 1.39 27.99 1.13
CA PRO A 148 -0.04 28.26 1.18
C PRO A 148 -0.65 28.61 -0.18
N GLU A 149 0.03 29.42 -1.00
CA GLU A 149 -0.47 29.85 -2.30
C GLU A 149 -0.70 28.68 -3.26
N VAL A 150 0.10 27.61 -3.15
CA VAL A 150 -0.03 26.39 -3.96
C VAL A 150 -1.02 25.43 -3.31
N VAL A 151 -0.86 25.13 -2.02
CA VAL A 151 -1.61 24.06 -1.38
C VAL A 151 -3.08 24.42 -1.17
N THR A 152 -3.43 25.70 -0.95
CA THR A 152 -4.86 26.06 -0.77
C THR A 152 -5.65 25.98 -2.06
N HIS A 153 -4.96 26.15 -3.19
CA HIS A 153 -5.56 26.14 -4.52
C HIS A 153 -5.89 24.73 -5.03
N HIS A 154 -5.35 23.68 -4.38
CA HIS A 154 -5.55 22.29 -4.80
C HIS A 154 -6.22 21.46 -3.70
N LEU A 155 -7.27 20.72 -4.06
CA LEU A 155 -7.94 19.77 -3.17
C LEU A 155 -8.29 18.48 -3.90
N ALA A 156 -7.31 17.92 -4.61
CA ALA A 156 -7.48 16.68 -5.36
C ALA A 156 -6.30 15.72 -5.16
N LYS A 157 -6.51 14.47 -5.58
CA LYS A 157 -5.47 13.48 -5.83
C LYS A 157 -5.53 13.12 -7.31
N VAL A 158 -4.46 13.38 -8.03
CA VAL A 158 -4.44 13.26 -9.49
C VAL A 158 -3.40 12.23 -9.90
N TYR A 159 -3.90 11.12 -10.43
CA TYR A 159 -3.09 10.02 -10.95
C TYR A 159 -2.97 10.17 -12.46
N GLY A 160 -1.74 10.28 -12.95
CA GLY A 160 -1.46 10.34 -14.39
C GLY A 160 -1.54 8.97 -15.05
N GLN A 161 -1.33 8.97 -16.37
CA GLN A 161 -1.18 7.75 -17.14
C GLN A 161 0.23 7.16 -16.92
N ALA A 162 0.31 5.83 -16.76
CA ALA A 162 1.59 5.14 -16.73
C ALA A 162 2.33 5.31 -18.07
N GLU A 163 3.62 5.64 -18.03
CA GLU A 163 4.49 5.49 -19.18
C GLU A 163 4.54 4.03 -19.64
N VAL A 164 4.76 3.82 -20.94
CA VAL A 164 4.89 2.47 -21.50
C VAL A 164 6.07 1.75 -20.84
N GLY A 165 5.79 0.62 -20.18
CA GLY A 165 6.79 -0.18 -19.47
C GLY A 165 6.99 0.19 -17.99
N ALA A 166 6.36 1.27 -17.50
CA ALA A 166 6.37 1.58 -16.08
C ALA A 166 5.55 0.53 -15.29
N PRO A 167 6.02 0.08 -14.12
CA PRO A 167 5.23 -0.79 -13.26
C PRO A 167 3.93 -0.09 -12.88
N PRO A 168 2.77 -0.78 -12.88
CA PRO A 168 1.46 -0.14 -12.66
C PRO A 168 1.33 0.59 -11.31
N MET A 169 2.21 0.29 -10.35
CA MET A 169 2.24 0.91 -9.02
C MET A 169 3.26 2.06 -8.85
N SER A 170 4.00 2.43 -9.90
CA SER A 170 5.12 3.41 -9.82
C SER A 170 4.84 4.73 -10.54
N VAL A 171 3.61 4.95 -11.01
CA VAL A 171 3.27 6.17 -11.74
C VAL A 171 3.22 7.36 -10.79
N PRO A 172 3.94 8.46 -11.10
CA PRO A 172 3.84 9.68 -10.32
C PRO A 172 2.41 10.22 -10.28
N HIS A 173 2.06 10.81 -9.16
CA HIS A 173 0.77 11.43 -8.90
C HIS A 173 0.99 12.68 -8.05
N ILE A 174 0.09 13.66 -8.19
CA ILE A 174 0.08 14.88 -7.39
C ILE A 174 -1.12 14.85 -6.45
N ASP A 175 -0.84 14.83 -5.15
CA ASP A 175 -1.85 14.58 -4.12
C ASP A 175 -1.85 15.67 -3.07
N THR A 176 -3.03 16.20 -2.80
CA THR A 176 -3.28 16.90 -1.54
C THR A 176 -3.38 15.89 -0.41
N ARG A 177 -2.70 16.16 0.71
CA ARG A 177 -2.78 15.40 1.96
C ARG A 177 -3.03 16.35 3.12
N ILE A 178 -3.73 15.87 4.15
CA ILE A 178 -3.86 16.57 5.42
C ILE A 178 -3.04 15.84 6.48
N ILE A 179 -1.94 16.44 6.91
CA ILE A 179 -1.00 15.86 7.87
C ILE A 179 -0.90 16.80 9.07
N ASP A 180 -1.24 16.28 10.26
CA ASP A 180 -1.23 17.04 11.51
C ASP A 180 -1.97 18.39 11.42
N GLY A 181 -3.14 18.38 10.76
CA GLY A 181 -3.97 19.57 10.51
C GLY A 181 -3.46 20.52 9.44
N LYS A 182 -2.30 20.25 8.83
CA LYS A 182 -1.72 21.07 7.75
C LYS A 182 -1.98 20.44 6.40
N ARG A 183 -2.36 21.28 5.44
CA ARG A 183 -2.49 20.88 4.05
C ARG A 183 -1.11 20.88 3.39
N VAL A 184 -0.80 19.79 2.71
CA VAL A 184 0.45 19.62 1.96
C VAL A 184 0.14 19.02 0.59
N VAL A 185 0.94 19.35 -0.42
CA VAL A 185 0.86 18.70 -1.73
C VAL A 185 2.11 17.85 -1.95
N LEU A 186 1.91 16.58 -2.32
CA LEU A 186 2.98 15.62 -2.59
C LEU A 186 2.99 15.27 -4.07
N PHE A 187 4.17 15.23 -4.67
CA PHE A 187 4.39 14.69 -6.01
C PHE A 187 5.40 13.54 -5.99
N GLY A 188 5.05 12.42 -6.62
CA GLY A 188 5.84 11.20 -6.67
C GLY A 188 4.93 9.97 -6.74
N PRO A 189 5.42 8.76 -6.40
CA PRO A 189 6.74 8.48 -5.84
C PRO A 189 7.85 8.50 -6.90
N PHE A 190 9.04 8.92 -6.48
CA PHE A 190 10.30 8.62 -7.16
C PHE A 190 10.93 7.40 -6.49
N ALA A 191 11.35 6.41 -7.28
CA ALA A 191 11.94 5.22 -6.71
C ALA A 191 13.34 5.49 -6.14
N THR A 192 13.64 4.88 -5.00
CA THR A 192 14.98 4.88 -4.41
C THR A 192 15.42 3.46 -4.10
N PHE A 193 16.74 3.26 -4.15
CA PHE A 193 17.36 2.01 -3.74
C PHE A 193 18.00 2.18 -2.37
N SER A 194 17.71 1.25 -1.47
CA SER A 194 18.38 1.09 -0.19
C SER A 194 18.68 -0.39 0.00
N THR A 195 19.61 -0.74 0.87
CA THR A 195 19.72 -2.12 1.38
C THR A 195 19.00 -2.30 2.71
N ARG A 196 18.43 -1.22 3.27
CA ARG A 196 17.71 -1.20 4.55
C ARG A 196 16.27 -1.63 4.37
N PHE A 197 15.78 -2.50 5.26
CA PHE A 197 14.40 -2.96 5.25
C PHE A 197 13.49 -2.01 6.05
N LEU A 198 14.06 -1.24 6.99
CA LEU A 198 13.36 -0.20 7.76
C LEU A 198 13.97 1.19 7.49
N LYS A 199 13.19 2.26 7.72
CA LYS A 199 13.67 3.65 7.57
C LYS A 199 14.97 3.90 8.36
N ASN A 200 15.03 3.38 9.58
CA ASN A 200 16.20 3.41 10.47
C ASN A 200 16.87 2.03 10.61
N GLY A 201 16.81 1.19 9.55
CA GLY A 201 17.35 -0.17 9.51
C GLY A 201 18.85 -0.25 9.22
N SER A 202 19.37 -1.48 9.08
CA SER A 202 20.79 -1.73 8.84
C SER A 202 21.09 -1.80 7.33
N LEU A 203 22.26 -1.33 6.92
CA LEU A 203 22.74 -1.53 5.54
C LEU A 203 23.01 -3.01 5.22
N TRP A 204 23.11 -3.85 6.25
CA TRP A 204 23.28 -5.30 6.14
C TRP A 204 21.94 -6.06 6.05
N ASP A 205 20.78 -5.39 6.09
CA ASP A 205 19.47 -6.07 6.12
C ASP A 205 19.28 -6.97 4.88
N LEU A 206 19.58 -6.46 3.67
CA LEU A 206 19.49 -7.25 2.44
C LEU A 206 20.38 -8.49 2.49
N LEU A 207 21.66 -8.32 2.83
CA LEU A 207 22.61 -9.42 2.92
C LEU A 207 22.22 -10.45 3.99
N ALA A 208 21.72 -9.99 5.15
CA ALA A 208 21.24 -10.87 6.21
C ALA A 208 19.97 -11.64 5.82
N SER A 209 19.12 -11.07 4.98
CA SER A 209 17.92 -11.74 4.46
C SER A 209 18.21 -12.76 3.36
N THR A 210 19.36 -12.63 2.68
CA THR A 210 19.80 -13.53 1.62
C THR A 210 20.44 -14.78 2.22
N ASN A 211 19.98 -15.95 1.79
CA ASN A 211 20.46 -17.24 2.24
C ASN A 211 20.44 -18.26 1.08
N THR A 212 20.93 -19.47 1.36
CA THR A 212 21.05 -20.53 0.35
C THR A 212 19.71 -20.94 -0.27
N SER A 213 18.60 -20.76 0.44
CA SER A 213 17.27 -21.12 -0.07
C SER A 213 16.67 -20.07 -1.00
N ASN A 214 17.11 -18.81 -0.92
CA ASN A 214 16.45 -17.69 -1.61
C ASN A 214 17.33 -16.91 -2.60
N ILE A 215 18.65 -17.14 -2.64
CA ILE A 215 19.56 -16.46 -3.57
C ILE A 215 19.24 -16.75 -5.05
N MET A 216 18.94 -18.01 -5.40
CA MET A 216 18.58 -18.39 -6.77
C MET A 216 17.24 -17.75 -7.20
N PRO A 217 16.16 -17.80 -6.40
CA PRO A 217 14.95 -17.02 -6.67
C PRO A 217 15.19 -15.52 -6.89
N MET A 218 16.07 -14.88 -6.11
CA MET A 218 16.40 -13.46 -6.27
C MET A 218 17.07 -13.17 -7.63
N LEU A 219 18.04 -14.00 -8.04
CA LEU A 219 18.72 -13.84 -9.32
C LEU A 219 17.76 -14.04 -10.51
N ASN A 220 16.90 -15.05 -10.45
CA ASN A 220 15.91 -15.32 -11.50
C ASN A 220 14.98 -14.13 -11.71
N VAL A 221 14.48 -13.52 -10.62
CA VAL A 221 13.62 -12.34 -10.72
C VAL A 221 14.33 -11.15 -11.35
N GLY A 222 15.62 -10.94 -11.03
CA GLY A 222 16.41 -9.87 -11.63
C GLY A 222 16.52 -10.00 -13.16
N LEU A 223 16.62 -11.23 -13.67
CA LEU A 223 16.64 -11.52 -15.11
C LEU A 223 15.25 -11.41 -15.75
N ASP A 224 14.23 -11.97 -15.10
CA ASP A 224 12.86 -12.04 -15.64
C ASP A 224 12.13 -10.69 -15.65
N ASN A 225 12.55 -9.76 -14.79
CA ASN A 225 11.94 -8.44 -14.58
C ASN A 225 12.91 -7.32 -14.94
N PHE A 226 13.69 -7.50 -16.01
CA PHE A 226 14.71 -6.55 -16.42
C PHE A 226 14.16 -5.12 -16.65
N ASP A 227 12.95 -4.98 -17.19
CA ASP A 227 12.33 -3.66 -17.41
C ASP A 227 12.05 -2.92 -16.09
N LEU A 228 11.55 -3.65 -15.08
CA LEU A 228 11.37 -3.10 -13.74
C LEU A 228 12.71 -2.69 -13.13
N VAL A 229 13.74 -3.54 -13.22
CA VAL A 229 15.07 -3.23 -12.70
C VAL A 229 15.65 -2.01 -13.38
N LYS A 230 15.56 -1.93 -14.72
CA LYS A 230 16.00 -0.79 -15.52
C LYS A 230 15.27 0.49 -15.12
N TYR A 231 13.95 0.42 -14.93
CA TYR A 231 13.13 1.53 -14.46
C TYR A 231 13.55 1.99 -13.05
N LEU A 232 13.73 1.06 -12.12
CA LEU A 232 14.18 1.41 -10.76
C LEU A 232 15.56 2.07 -10.77
N ILE A 233 16.49 1.58 -11.60
CA ILE A 233 17.81 2.20 -11.78
C ILE A 233 17.68 3.60 -12.36
N SER A 234 16.85 3.82 -13.39
CA SER A 234 16.68 5.15 -13.98
C SER A 234 16.12 6.15 -12.99
N GLN A 235 15.14 5.75 -12.18
CA GLN A 235 14.57 6.55 -11.10
C GLN A 235 15.61 6.91 -10.03
N VAL A 236 16.43 5.95 -9.61
CA VAL A 236 17.51 6.17 -8.63
C VAL A 236 18.56 7.17 -9.14
N LEU A 237 18.82 7.18 -10.45
CA LEU A 237 19.79 8.08 -11.07
C LEU A 237 19.24 9.49 -11.33
N GLN A 238 17.94 9.73 -11.11
CA GLN A 238 17.35 11.05 -11.30
C GLN A 238 17.98 12.09 -10.35
N LYS A 239 18.28 13.26 -10.90
CA LYS A 239 18.74 14.43 -10.14
C LYS A 239 17.56 15.33 -9.81
N ASP A 240 17.78 16.34 -8.96
CA ASP A 240 16.74 17.29 -8.56
C ASP A 240 16.09 18.00 -9.76
N LYS A 241 16.88 18.28 -10.81
CA LYS A 241 16.37 18.87 -12.05
C LYS A 241 15.40 17.95 -12.79
N ASP A 242 15.63 16.64 -12.76
CA ASP A 242 14.83 15.66 -13.48
C ASP A 242 13.50 15.43 -12.74
N ARG A 243 13.56 15.35 -11.40
CA ARG A 243 12.36 15.31 -10.54
C ARG A 243 11.50 16.56 -10.71
N HIS A 244 12.13 17.73 -10.79
CA HIS A 244 11.41 18.98 -11.00
C HIS A 244 10.80 19.06 -12.40
N ALA A 245 11.51 18.62 -13.44
CA ALA A 245 10.96 18.54 -14.79
C ALA A 245 9.73 17.63 -14.85
N ALA A 246 9.79 16.46 -14.21
CA ALA A 246 8.63 15.55 -14.09
C ALA A 246 7.46 16.21 -13.34
N LEU A 247 7.74 16.99 -12.29
CA LEU A 247 6.72 17.78 -11.61
C LEU A 247 6.10 18.81 -12.56
N CYS A 248 6.88 19.49 -13.39
CA CYS A 248 6.36 20.49 -14.34
C CYS A 248 5.48 19.89 -15.44
N GLU A 249 5.63 18.59 -15.76
CA GLU A 249 4.68 17.91 -16.66
C GLU A 249 3.28 17.80 -16.05
N TYR A 250 3.20 17.68 -14.72
CA TYR A 250 1.96 17.63 -13.97
C TYR A 250 1.49 19.02 -13.58
N TYR A 251 2.34 19.86 -13.00
CA TYR A 251 2.08 21.22 -12.56
C TYR A 251 2.98 22.22 -13.31
N PRO A 252 2.53 22.75 -14.47
CA PRO A 252 3.35 23.59 -15.35
C PRO A 252 4.00 24.80 -14.67
N GLU A 253 3.30 25.42 -13.71
CA GLU A 253 3.77 26.61 -13.01
C GLU A 253 4.58 26.31 -11.73
N ALA A 254 4.94 25.04 -11.49
CA ALA A 254 5.72 24.66 -10.32
C ALA A 254 7.04 25.44 -10.25
N ARG A 255 7.30 26.10 -9.12
CA ARG A 255 8.57 26.79 -8.84
C ARG A 255 9.44 25.95 -7.94
N LYS A 256 10.67 25.69 -8.34
CA LYS A 256 11.57 24.75 -7.65
C LYS A 256 11.70 25.00 -6.14
N GLU A 257 11.74 26.26 -5.73
CA GLU A 257 11.89 26.73 -4.36
C GLU A 257 10.75 26.32 -3.42
N ASP A 258 9.56 26.05 -3.94
CA ASP A 258 8.40 25.64 -3.15
C ASP A 258 8.43 24.14 -2.78
N TRP A 259 9.34 23.37 -3.38
CA TRP A 259 9.35 21.91 -3.29
C TRP A 259 10.62 21.39 -2.64
N ARG A 260 10.44 20.60 -1.59
CA ARG A 260 11.53 19.88 -0.92
C ARG A 260 11.39 18.38 -1.11
N LEU A 261 12.52 17.70 -1.28
CA LEU A 261 12.55 16.24 -1.36
C LEU A 261 12.34 15.63 0.04
N TRP A 262 11.43 14.66 0.13
CA TRP A 262 11.15 13.91 1.34
C TRP A 262 11.34 12.42 1.12
N GLN A 263 12.07 11.78 2.03
CA GLN A 263 12.26 10.33 2.03
C GLN A 263 11.09 9.63 2.72
N ALA A 264 10.35 8.83 1.96
CA ALA A 264 9.27 7.98 2.47
C ALA A 264 9.81 6.69 3.11
N GLY A 265 8.89 5.85 3.58
CA GLY A 265 9.21 4.52 4.12
C GLY A 265 9.82 3.58 3.08
N GLN A 266 10.41 2.49 3.57
CA GLN A 266 10.90 1.38 2.76
C GLN A 266 9.79 0.34 2.63
N ARG A 267 9.59 -0.20 1.42
CA ARG A 267 8.72 -1.34 1.14
C ARG A 267 9.58 -2.52 0.76
N VAL A 268 9.19 -3.74 1.12
CA VAL A 268 9.90 -4.95 0.67
C VAL A 268 9.10 -5.58 -0.46
N GLN A 269 9.73 -5.68 -1.62
CA GLN A 269 9.17 -6.40 -2.75
C GLN A 269 9.43 -7.89 -2.57
N ILE A 270 8.37 -8.67 -2.48
CA ILE A 270 8.47 -10.09 -2.14
C ILE A 270 8.69 -10.92 -3.40
N ILE A 271 9.56 -11.91 -3.25
CA ILE A 271 9.84 -12.93 -4.25
C ILE A 271 9.40 -14.25 -3.63
N LYS A 272 8.43 -14.90 -4.26
CA LYS A 272 7.98 -16.23 -3.86
C LYS A 272 8.66 -17.27 -4.74
N ARG A 273 9.15 -18.33 -4.12
CA ARG A 273 9.69 -19.47 -4.84
C ARG A 273 8.59 -20.13 -5.67
N ASP A 274 8.94 -20.52 -6.89
CA ASP A 274 8.09 -21.26 -7.80
C ASP A 274 8.84 -22.48 -8.32
N ALA A 275 8.19 -23.64 -8.36
CA ALA A 275 8.84 -24.88 -8.75
C ALA A 275 9.34 -24.89 -10.20
N LYS A 276 8.71 -24.11 -11.10
CA LYS A 276 9.04 -24.07 -12.53
C LYS A 276 9.87 -22.86 -12.90
N LYS A 277 9.52 -21.69 -12.35
CA LYS A 277 10.15 -20.40 -12.66
C LYS A 277 11.31 -20.06 -11.71
N GLY A 278 11.46 -20.82 -10.62
CA GLY A 278 12.43 -20.57 -9.56
C GLY A 278 11.98 -19.46 -8.61
N GLY A 279 11.90 -18.21 -9.07
CA GLY A 279 11.44 -17.07 -8.28
C GLY A 279 10.44 -16.21 -9.04
N VAL A 280 9.36 -15.80 -8.38
CA VAL A 280 8.33 -14.94 -8.98
C VAL A 280 8.07 -13.75 -8.08
N LEU A 281 8.13 -12.56 -8.69
CA LEU A 281 7.79 -11.31 -8.01
C LEU A 281 6.32 -11.30 -7.60
N ARG A 282 6.03 -10.91 -6.36
CA ARG A 282 4.68 -10.71 -5.82
C ARG A 282 4.48 -9.25 -5.55
N LEU A 283 3.52 -8.63 -6.23
CA LEU A 283 3.23 -7.19 -6.14
C LEU A 283 2.31 -6.84 -4.96
N GLY A 284 1.57 -7.81 -4.44
CA GLY A 284 0.65 -7.64 -3.31
C GLY A 284 1.26 -7.92 -1.93
N THR A 285 0.38 -8.03 -0.94
CA THR A 285 0.69 -8.50 0.42
C THR A 285 0.48 -10.01 0.47
N GLU A 286 1.39 -10.76 1.09
CA GLU A 286 1.27 -12.20 1.31
C GLU A 286 1.07 -12.50 2.80
N VAL A 287 0.06 -13.31 3.12
CA VAL A 287 -0.16 -13.84 4.47
C VAL A 287 0.54 -15.20 4.61
N VAL A 288 1.60 -15.24 5.41
CA VAL A 288 2.35 -16.47 5.70
C VAL A 288 2.04 -16.92 7.13
N SER A 289 1.80 -18.21 7.33
CA SER A 289 1.61 -18.81 8.66
C SER A 289 2.26 -20.18 8.72
N ASP A 290 2.55 -20.66 9.92
CA ASP A 290 2.88 -22.07 10.15
C ASP A 290 1.65 -22.97 9.99
N ASP A 291 1.89 -24.28 9.93
CA ASP A 291 0.83 -25.28 9.76
C ASP A 291 -0.05 -25.40 11.01
N GLU A 292 0.50 -25.09 12.20
CA GLU A 292 -0.24 -25.12 13.46
C GLU A 292 -0.91 -23.79 13.83
N GLY A 293 -0.77 -22.74 13.01
CA GLY A 293 -1.41 -21.44 13.25
C GLY A 293 -0.90 -20.71 14.50
N THR A 294 0.33 -20.99 14.94
CA THR A 294 0.96 -20.36 16.11
C THR A 294 1.82 -19.13 15.76
N VAL A 295 2.13 -18.92 14.49
CA VAL A 295 2.78 -17.70 14.00
C VAL A 295 2.24 -17.30 12.63
N ALA A 296 2.04 -16.01 12.42
CA ALA A 296 1.71 -15.44 11.12
C ALA A 296 2.50 -14.16 10.84
N ALA A 297 2.79 -13.89 9.57
CA ALA A 297 3.47 -12.70 9.11
C ALA A 297 2.77 -12.10 7.88
N LEU A 298 2.76 -10.77 7.81
CA LEU A 298 2.41 -10.04 6.59
C LEU A 298 3.67 -9.63 5.86
N LEU A 299 3.86 -10.17 4.67
CA LEU A 299 4.98 -9.84 3.79
C LEU A 299 4.50 -8.97 2.63
N GLY A 300 5.37 -8.15 2.06
CA GLY A 300 5.09 -7.47 0.79
C GLY A 300 4.75 -6.00 0.91
N ALA A 301 4.03 -5.52 -0.11
CA ALA A 301 3.58 -4.14 -0.15
C ALA A 301 2.74 -3.85 1.10
N SER A 302 2.97 -2.71 1.74
CA SER A 302 2.13 -2.25 2.85
C SER A 302 0.69 -2.22 2.34
N PRO A 303 -0.25 -2.97 2.98
CA PRO A 303 -1.63 -2.94 2.56
C PRO A 303 -2.16 -1.51 2.70
N GLY A 304 -2.79 -1.00 1.64
CA GLY A 304 -3.48 0.28 1.66
C GLY A 304 -4.83 0.15 2.39
N ALA A 305 -5.58 1.25 2.51
CA ALA A 305 -6.89 1.26 3.17
C ALA A 305 -7.82 0.18 2.61
N SER A 306 -7.81 0.01 1.29
CA SER A 306 -8.67 -0.92 0.59
C SER A 306 -8.34 -2.40 0.82
N THR A 307 -7.12 -2.73 1.30
CA THR A 307 -6.68 -4.12 1.44
C THR A 307 -6.38 -4.54 2.87
N ALA A 308 -6.11 -3.60 3.79
CA ALA A 308 -5.72 -3.93 5.16
C ALA A 308 -6.79 -4.76 5.91
N ALA A 309 -8.05 -4.31 5.87
CA ALA A 309 -9.16 -5.02 6.51
C ALA A 309 -9.40 -6.42 5.94
N PRO A 310 -9.57 -6.63 4.61
CA PRO A 310 -9.77 -7.97 4.07
C PRO A 310 -8.58 -8.90 4.31
N ILE A 311 -7.33 -8.41 4.24
CA ILE A 311 -6.14 -9.22 4.55
C ILE A 311 -6.16 -9.69 6.02
N MET A 312 -6.54 -8.83 6.96
CA MET A 312 -6.64 -9.24 8.36
C MET A 312 -7.76 -10.25 8.59
N LEU A 313 -8.89 -10.14 7.88
CA LEU A 313 -9.95 -11.16 7.91
C LEU A 313 -9.45 -12.50 7.37
N GLN A 314 -8.79 -12.51 6.20
CA GLN A 314 -8.19 -13.73 5.63
C GLN A 314 -7.16 -14.36 6.59
N LEU A 315 -6.36 -13.55 7.26
CA LEU A 315 -5.44 -14.03 8.28
C LEU A 315 -6.19 -14.69 9.43
N MET A 316 -7.23 -14.05 9.96
CA MET A 316 -8.06 -14.61 11.04
C MET A 316 -8.73 -15.92 10.60
N GLU A 317 -9.19 -16.02 9.35
CA GLU A 317 -9.77 -17.25 8.80
C GLU A 317 -8.75 -18.39 8.75
N LYS A 318 -7.49 -18.06 8.47
CA LYS A 318 -6.39 -19.01 8.40
C LYS A 318 -5.91 -19.50 9.77
N VAL A 319 -5.64 -18.59 10.70
CA VAL A 319 -5.01 -18.94 11.99
C VAL A 319 -5.97 -19.06 13.17
N PHE A 320 -7.18 -18.50 13.06
CA PHE A 320 -8.22 -18.56 14.10
C PHE A 320 -9.51 -19.19 13.58
N LYS A 321 -9.39 -20.23 12.75
CA LYS A 321 -10.51 -20.90 12.06
C LYS A 321 -11.67 -21.28 13.00
N GLU A 322 -11.39 -21.85 14.17
CA GLU A 322 -12.46 -22.21 15.11
C GLU A 322 -13.17 -20.99 15.67
N LYS A 323 -12.41 -19.92 15.96
CA LYS A 323 -12.97 -18.67 16.50
C LYS A 323 -13.78 -17.94 15.46
N ILE A 324 -13.30 -17.78 14.23
CA ILE A 324 -14.05 -17.07 13.19
C ILE A 324 -15.37 -17.75 12.87
N ASN A 325 -15.46 -19.08 12.99
CA ASN A 325 -16.70 -19.84 12.78
C ASN A 325 -17.61 -19.88 14.02
N SER A 326 -17.17 -19.35 15.16
CA SER A 326 -18.00 -19.29 16.36
C SER A 326 -19.12 -18.25 16.22
N ALA A 327 -20.28 -18.53 16.82
CA ALA A 327 -21.42 -17.61 16.81
C ALA A 327 -21.06 -16.24 17.41
N GLU A 328 -20.22 -16.21 18.45
CA GLU A 328 -19.75 -15.00 19.11
C GLU A 328 -18.98 -14.09 18.14
N TRP A 329 -17.98 -14.62 17.44
CA TRP A 329 -17.18 -13.83 16.50
C TRP A 329 -17.97 -13.47 15.25
N GLN A 330 -18.82 -14.36 14.75
CA GLN A 330 -19.70 -14.03 13.62
C GLN A 330 -20.64 -12.86 13.94
N ALA A 331 -21.23 -12.84 15.15
CA ALA A 331 -22.04 -11.71 15.61
C ALA A 331 -21.21 -10.43 15.71
N LYS A 332 -19.99 -10.50 16.30
CA LYS A 332 -19.12 -9.33 16.44
C LYS A 332 -18.61 -8.80 15.10
N LEU A 333 -18.26 -9.67 14.16
CA LEU A 333 -17.82 -9.29 12.81
C LEU A 333 -18.94 -8.58 12.05
N LYS A 334 -20.17 -9.10 12.09
CA LYS A 334 -21.33 -8.44 11.45
C LYS A 334 -21.70 -7.11 12.12
N ALA A 335 -21.41 -6.95 13.41
CA ALA A 335 -21.61 -5.68 14.10
C ALA A 335 -20.58 -4.62 13.67
N ILE A 336 -19.33 -5.00 13.39
CA ILE A 336 -18.27 -4.08 12.95
C ILE A 336 -18.32 -3.85 11.43
N ILE A 337 -18.67 -4.89 10.68
CA ILE A 337 -18.70 -4.93 9.21
C ILE A 337 -20.08 -5.48 8.80
N PRO A 338 -21.12 -4.62 8.70
CA PRO A 338 -22.47 -5.06 8.38
C PRO A 338 -22.61 -5.86 7.07
N SER A 339 -21.71 -5.63 6.11
CA SER A 339 -21.66 -6.34 4.83
C SER A 339 -20.85 -7.66 4.87
N TYR A 340 -20.34 -8.08 6.02
CA TYR A 340 -19.51 -9.28 6.12
C TYR A 340 -20.27 -10.54 5.69
N GLY A 341 -19.70 -11.24 4.70
CA GLY A 341 -20.31 -12.41 4.04
C GLY A 341 -21.16 -12.10 2.80
N THR A 342 -21.34 -10.81 2.45
CA THR A 342 -22.08 -10.38 1.27
C THR A 342 -21.13 -9.94 0.17
N ARG A 343 -21.31 -10.46 -1.05
CA ARG A 343 -20.62 -9.95 -2.24
C ARG A 343 -21.26 -8.63 -2.66
N LEU A 344 -20.48 -7.54 -2.59
CA LEU A 344 -20.93 -6.20 -3.01
C LEU A 344 -20.90 -6.02 -4.53
N ASP A 345 -19.87 -6.56 -5.19
CA ASP A 345 -19.75 -6.49 -6.65
C ASP A 345 -20.94 -7.17 -7.36
N GLY A 346 -21.64 -6.40 -8.21
CA GLY A 346 -22.90 -6.79 -8.85
C GLY A 346 -24.16 -6.52 -8.01
N ASN A 347 -24.05 -5.90 -6.84
CA ASN A 347 -25.18 -5.57 -5.98
C ASN A 347 -25.20 -4.07 -5.62
N ALA A 348 -25.80 -3.27 -6.51
CA ALA A 348 -25.87 -1.81 -6.36
C ALA A 348 -26.53 -1.37 -5.04
N ALA A 349 -27.57 -2.07 -4.58
CA ALA A 349 -28.29 -1.71 -3.35
C ALA A 349 -27.41 -1.89 -2.09
N GLU A 350 -26.65 -2.99 -2.02
CA GLU A 350 -25.74 -3.21 -0.88
C GLU A 350 -24.52 -2.31 -0.94
N ILE A 351 -24.03 -1.94 -2.13
CA ILE A 351 -22.97 -0.93 -2.29
C ILE A 351 -23.45 0.42 -1.76
N GLU A 352 -24.62 0.88 -2.21
CA GLU A 352 -25.22 2.16 -1.80
C GLU A 352 -25.39 2.21 -0.28
N LYS A 353 -25.95 1.14 0.31
CA LYS A 353 -26.12 1.00 1.76
C LYS A 353 -24.79 1.04 2.50
N ALA A 354 -23.76 0.36 2.00
CA ALA A 354 -22.43 0.33 2.62
C ALA A 354 -21.74 1.70 2.54
N LEU A 355 -21.85 2.41 1.42
CA LEU A 355 -21.28 3.76 1.26
C LEU A 355 -22.01 4.78 2.12
N ALA A 356 -23.34 4.76 2.15
CA ALA A 356 -24.13 5.66 2.99
C ALA A 356 -23.81 5.46 4.47
N TRP A 357 -23.80 4.21 4.95
CA TRP A 357 -23.50 3.89 6.34
C TRP A 357 -22.07 4.25 6.74
N THR A 358 -21.07 3.91 5.91
CA THR A 358 -19.68 4.28 6.24
C THR A 358 -19.47 5.79 6.22
N SER A 359 -20.14 6.51 5.32
CA SER A 359 -20.07 7.97 5.29
C SER A 359 -20.72 8.60 6.52
N GLU A 360 -21.87 8.11 6.96
CA GLU A 360 -22.51 8.55 8.21
C GLU A 360 -21.59 8.35 9.42
N VAL A 361 -21.03 7.15 9.58
CA VAL A 361 -20.12 6.81 10.70
C VAL A 361 -18.85 7.67 10.70
N LEU A 362 -18.36 8.03 9.53
CA LEU A 362 -17.14 8.84 9.36
C LEU A 362 -17.43 10.35 9.24
N GLU A 363 -18.70 10.77 9.40
CA GLU A 363 -19.15 12.16 9.24
C GLU A 363 -18.76 12.78 7.88
N LEU A 364 -18.80 11.95 6.83
CA LEU A 364 -18.52 12.35 5.46
C LEU A 364 -19.81 12.71 4.73
N ARG A 365 -19.73 13.68 3.80
CA ARG A 365 -20.82 13.95 2.86
C ARG A 365 -20.92 12.79 1.88
N TYR A 366 -22.10 12.19 1.80
CA TYR A 366 -22.43 11.20 0.79
C TYR A 366 -23.63 11.68 -0.03
N GLU A 367 -23.47 11.62 -1.35
CA GLU A 367 -24.55 11.88 -2.28
C GLU A 367 -24.82 10.60 -3.08
N PRO A 368 -26.09 10.17 -3.20
CA PRO A 368 -26.43 9.02 -4.01
C PRO A 368 -25.92 9.16 -5.44
N LEU A 369 -25.49 8.03 -6.01
CA LEU A 369 -24.95 7.99 -7.36
C LEU A 369 -26.00 8.48 -8.37
N THR A 370 -25.65 9.48 -9.16
CA THR A 370 -26.48 9.99 -10.26
C THR A 370 -26.20 9.22 -11.56
N GLU A 371 -27.00 9.47 -12.60
CA GLU A 371 -26.74 8.94 -13.94
C GLU A 371 -25.32 9.25 -14.44
N ALA A 372 -24.77 8.28 -15.19
CA ALA A 372 -23.46 8.36 -15.78
C ALA A 372 -23.40 9.44 -16.87
N ASP A 373 -22.22 10.03 -17.06
CA ASP A 373 -22.03 11.05 -18.10
C ASP A 373 -22.15 10.42 -19.49
N ASN A 374 -22.85 11.12 -20.39
CA ASN A 374 -22.89 10.78 -21.81
C ASN A 374 -21.51 11.06 -22.44
N VAL A 375 -20.79 10.00 -22.78
CA VAL A 375 -19.46 10.09 -23.41
C VAL A 375 -19.45 9.44 -24.79
N PRO A 376 -18.51 9.82 -25.67
CA PRO A 376 -18.31 9.12 -26.94
C PRO A 376 -18.04 7.63 -26.72
N GLN A 377 -18.62 6.76 -27.55
CA GLN A 377 -18.35 5.32 -27.49
C GLN A 377 -16.86 5.06 -27.79
N ALA A 378 -16.14 4.56 -26.79
CA ALA A 378 -14.75 4.18 -26.95
C ALA A 378 -14.66 2.77 -27.57
N THR A 379 -14.00 2.65 -28.72
CA THR A 379 -13.59 1.34 -29.23
C THR A 379 -12.52 0.77 -28.31
N LEU A 380 -12.85 -0.26 -27.53
CA LEU A 380 -11.88 -0.96 -26.69
C LEU A 380 -10.83 -1.59 -27.59
N LYS A 381 -9.57 -1.15 -27.46
CA LYS A 381 -8.45 -1.87 -28.06
C LYS A 381 -8.29 -3.20 -27.31
N PRO A 382 -8.10 -4.33 -28.02
CA PRO A 382 -7.72 -5.58 -27.38
C PRO A 382 -6.49 -5.33 -26.51
N LEU A 383 -6.47 -5.91 -25.30
CA LEU A 383 -5.25 -5.97 -24.51
C LEU A 383 -4.18 -6.64 -25.38
N PRO A 384 -2.97 -6.05 -25.53
CA PRO A 384 -1.90 -6.75 -26.22
C PRO A 384 -1.67 -8.10 -25.54
N GLU A 385 -1.63 -9.19 -26.32
CA GLU A 385 -1.21 -10.49 -25.82
C GLU A 385 0.24 -10.36 -25.33
N GLY A 386 0.39 -10.19 -24.03
CA GLY A 386 1.64 -9.88 -23.36
C GLY A 386 1.58 -10.38 -21.93
N LYS A 387 2.75 -10.79 -21.41
CA LYS A 387 2.97 -11.51 -20.14
C LYS A 387 1.91 -11.16 -19.08
N PRO A 388 1.35 -12.17 -18.36
CA PRO A 388 0.38 -11.93 -17.31
C PRO A 388 0.88 -10.82 -16.39
N ILE A 389 0.09 -9.76 -16.24
CA ILE A 389 0.33 -8.71 -15.25
C ILE A 389 0.57 -9.44 -13.94
N ALA A 390 1.72 -9.19 -13.31
CA ALA A 390 2.10 -9.89 -12.09
C ALA A 390 0.96 -9.81 -11.08
N ASP A 391 0.57 -10.97 -10.58
CA ASP A 391 -0.60 -11.18 -9.73
C ASP A 391 -0.64 -10.12 -8.62
N ILE A 392 -1.61 -9.21 -8.73
CA ILE A 392 -1.91 -8.25 -7.67
C ILE A 392 -2.76 -9.05 -6.68
N ALA A 393 -2.07 -9.83 -5.84
CA ALA A 393 -2.72 -10.68 -4.86
C ALA A 393 -3.72 -9.86 -4.02
N LEU A 394 -4.98 -10.30 -4.05
CA LEU A 394 -6.08 -9.92 -3.17
C LEU A 394 -6.40 -11.11 -2.26
#